data_AF-A0A455SHW0-F1
#
_entry.id   AF-A0A455SHW0-F1
#
_cell.length_a   1.000
_cell.length_b   1.000
_cell.length_c   1.000
_cell.angle_alpha   90.00
_cell.angle_beta   90.00
_cell.angle_gamma   90.00
#
_symmetry.space_group_name_H-M   'P 1'
#
loop_
_entity.id
_entity.type
_entity.pdbx_description
1 polymer ?
#
loop_
_entity_poly.entity_id
_entity_poly.type
_entity_poly.pdbx_seq_one_letter_code
_entity_poly.pdbx_strand_id
1 'polypeptide(L)'
;MDDYWLKFRFDEPPAGTFLEGVCGRGDSGGPAFIRKEERFLLAGVSSWQETGGRTIGIYGSVEHYTWVSHFLDWIYQHIGKRKIEEVFSAPMR
;
A
#
# COMPACT_ATOMS: atom_id res chain seq x y z
N MET A 1 -15.07 -2.71 -7.05
CA MET A 1 -14.11 -3.84 -6.87
C MET A 1 -12.67 -3.34 -6.78
N ASP A 2 -12.31 -2.22 -7.42
CA ASP A 2 -10.99 -1.59 -7.24
C ASP A 2 -10.85 -0.75 -5.96
N ASP A 3 -11.94 -0.51 -5.23
CA ASP A 3 -12.00 0.41 -4.09
C ASP A 3 -11.20 -0.04 -2.85
N TYR A 4 -10.67 -1.26 -2.87
CA TYR A 4 -9.88 -1.86 -1.79
C TYR A 4 -8.38 -1.88 -2.09
N TRP A 5 -7.95 -1.54 -3.30
CA TRP A 5 -6.60 -1.80 -3.77
C TRP A 5 -5.83 -0.51 -4.07
N LEU A 6 -4.64 -0.41 -3.48
CA LEU A 6 -3.57 0.47 -3.94
C LEU A 6 -2.67 -0.36 -4.86
N LYS A 7 -2.54 0.07 -6.12
CA LYS A 7 -1.82 -0.71 -7.13
C LYS A 7 -0.53 -0.02 -7.56
N PHE A 8 0.54 -0.79 -7.71
CA PHE A 8 1.81 -0.33 -8.27
C PHE A 8 2.16 -1.20 -9.47
N ARG A 9 2.52 -0.57 -10.59
CA ARG A 9 3.01 -1.30 -11.76
C ARG A 9 4.54 -1.28 -11.71
N PHE A 10 5.15 -2.46 -11.89
CA PHE A 10 6.60 -2.56 -11.99
C PHE A 10 7.04 -2.17 -13.40
N ASP A 11 7.49 -0.93 -13.56
CA ASP A 11 7.74 -0.35 -14.87
C ASP A 11 9.18 -0.59 -15.35
N GLU A 12 9.32 -0.91 -16.64
CA GLU A 12 10.63 -1.04 -17.27
C GLU A 12 11.27 0.33 -17.54
N PRO A 13 12.61 0.42 -17.57
CA PRO A 13 13.27 1.62 -18.06
C PRO A 13 12.81 1.94 -19.50
N PRO A 14 12.57 3.21 -19.83
CA PRO A 14 12.85 4.42 -19.04
C PRO A 14 11.67 4.91 -18.18
N ALA A 15 10.55 4.18 -18.14
CA ALA A 15 9.35 4.62 -17.43
C ALA A 15 9.46 4.46 -15.92
N GLY A 16 10.24 3.47 -15.47
CA GLY A 16 10.51 3.22 -14.06
C GLY A 16 11.68 4.02 -13.47
N THR A 17 11.88 3.86 -12.16
CA THR A 17 13.06 4.41 -11.46
C THR A 17 14.33 3.61 -11.77
N PHE A 18 15.52 4.21 -11.55
CA PHE A 18 16.80 3.54 -11.85
C PHE A 18 16.99 2.21 -11.09
N LEU A 19 16.47 2.13 -9.87
CA LEU A 19 16.52 0.93 -9.02
C LEU A 19 15.11 0.48 -8.67
N GLU A 20 14.21 0.49 -9.66
CA GLU A 20 12.86 0.02 -9.42
C GLU A 20 12.89 -1.47 -9.03
N GLY A 21 12.17 -1.78 -7.97
CA GLY A 21 12.03 -3.12 -7.45
C GLY A 21 10.56 -3.46 -7.27
N VAL A 22 10.28 -4.75 -7.18
CA VAL A 22 8.95 -5.30 -6.97
C VAL A 22 9.01 -6.38 -5.90
N CYS A 23 7.88 -6.69 -5.27
CA CYS A 23 7.81 -7.70 -4.24
C CYS A 23 8.22 -9.09 -4.76
N GLY A 24 8.91 -9.82 -3.90
CA GLY A 24 9.24 -11.23 -4.08
C GLY A 24 8.36 -12.15 -3.23
N ARG A 25 8.66 -13.45 -3.29
CA ARG A 25 8.04 -14.42 -2.36
C ARG A 25 8.48 -14.12 -0.93
N GLY A 26 7.51 -14.02 -0.03
CA GLY A 26 7.75 -13.76 1.39
C GLY A 26 7.54 -12.32 1.80
N ASP A 27 7.40 -11.40 0.86
CA ASP A 27 7.14 -9.98 1.15
C ASP A 27 5.64 -9.68 1.41
N SER A 28 4.77 -10.68 1.25
CA SER A 28 3.34 -10.58 1.55
C SER A 28 3.11 -10.10 2.99
N GLY A 29 2.21 -9.12 3.16
CA GLY A 29 1.99 -8.42 4.42
C GLY A 29 2.94 -7.26 4.68
N GLY A 30 3.96 -7.06 3.83
CA GLY A 30 4.91 -5.96 3.92
C GLY A 30 4.26 -4.58 3.68
N PRO A 31 4.80 -3.50 4.27
CA PRO A 31 4.23 -2.17 4.17
C PRO A 31 4.59 -1.46 2.87
N ALA A 32 3.62 -0.75 2.28
CA ALA A 32 3.88 0.37 1.38
C ALA A 32 3.77 1.69 2.15
N PHE A 33 4.79 2.54 2.02
CA PHE A 33 4.83 3.82 2.72
C PHE A 33 4.66 5.00 1.77
N ILE A 34 4.00 6.06 2.26
CA ILE A 34 4.04 7.40 1.68
C ILE A 34 4.78 8.33 2.64
N ARG A 35 5.57 9.25 2.11
CA ARG A 35 6.24 10.28 2.92
C ARG A 35 5.38 11.54 2.94
N LYS A 36 5.02 12.00 4.14
CA LYS A 36 4.38 13.30 4.37
C LYS A 36 5.29 14.09 5.32
N GLU A 37 5.82 15.21 4.86
CA GLU A 37 6.84 15.98 5.57
C GLU A 37 8.05 15.10 5.96
N GLU A 38 8.35 15.00 7.25
CA GLU A 38 9.43 14.19 7.81
C GLU A 38 8.96 12.83 8.35
N ARG A 39 7.74 12.39 8.03
CA ARG A 39 7.16 11.15 8.52
C ARG A 39 6.79 10.19 7.40
N PHE A 40 6.97 8.89 7.66
CA PHE A 40 6.43 7.83 6.82
C PHE A 40 5.07 7.38 7.37
N LEU A 41 4.08 7.31 6.50
CA LEU A 41 2.73 6.83 6.79
C LEU A 41 2.49 5.53 6.02
N LEU A 42 1.81 4.57 6.67
CA LEU A 42 1.43 3.31 6.03
C LEU A 42 0.27 3.56 5.06
N ALA A 43 0.52 3.38 3.77
CA ALA A 43 -0.49 3.57 2.72
C ALA A 43 -1.12 2.26 2.26
N GLY A 44 -0.34 1.18 2.27
CA GLY A 44 -0.79 -0.13 1.81
C GLY A 44 -0.14 -1.29 2.53
N VAL A 45 -0.77 -2.46 2.47
CA VAL A 45 -0.22 -3.74 2.95
C VAL A 45 -0.19 -4.71 1.78
N SER A 46 0.99 -5.26 1.46
CA SER A 46 1.18 -6.15 0.31
C SER A 46 0.31 -7.38 0.43
N SER A 47 -0.34 -7.78 -0.65
CA SER A 47 -1.20 -8.96 -0.68
C SER A 47 -0.76 -9.94 -1.76
N TRP A 48 -0.80 -9.51 -3.03
CA TRP A 48 -0.50 -10.37 -4.17
C TRP A 48 -0.06 -9.56 -5.39
N GLN A 49 0.48 -10.27 -6.38
CA GLN A 49 0.99 -9.70 -7.63
C GLN A 49 0.25 -10.29 -8.82
N GLU A 50 -0.23 -9.42 -9.71
CA GLU A 50 -0.79 -9.80 -11.00
C GLU A 50 0.32 -9.85 -12.04
N THR A 51 0.57 -11.04 -12.61
CA THR A 51 1.67 -11.26 -13.58
C THR A 51 1.20 -11.67 -14.97
N GLY A 52 -0.12 -11.80 -15.20
CA GLY A 52 -0.66 -12.31 -16.46
C GLY A 52 -0.18 -13.73 -16.81
N GLY A 53 0.09 -14.57 -15.80
CA GLY A 53 0.60 -15.94 -15.99
C GLY A 53 2.12 -16.06 -16.10
N ARG A 54 2.88 -14.98 -15.88
CA ARG A 54 4.35 -14.97 -15.86
C ARG A 54 4.89 -15.21 -14.45
N THR A 55 6.20 -15.42 -14.34
CA THR A 55 6.84 -15.44 -13.01
C THR A 55 6.77 -14.07 -12.36
N ILE A 56 6.78 -14.05 -11.03
CA ILE A 56 6.90 -12.81 -10.25
C ILE A 56 8.23 -12.12 -10.55
N GLY A 57 8.30 -10.81 -10.32
CA GLY A 57 9.55 -10.08 -10.49
C GLY A 57 9.85 -9.61 -11.91
N ILE A 58 8.87 -9.65 -12.84
CA ILE A 58 9.05 -9.19 -14.22
C ILE A 58 8.31 -7.86 -14.44
N TYR A 59 8.92 -6.97 -15.21
CA TYR A 59 8.30 -5.72 -15.65
C TYR A 59 6.90 -5.96 -16.27
N GLY A 60 6.03 -4.99 -16.03
CA GLY A 60 4.60 -5.04 -16.37
C GLY A 60 3.74 -5.76 -15.34
N SER A 61 4.32 -6.36 -14.29
CA SER A 61 3.54 -6.90 -13.17
C SER A 61 2.84 -5.78 -12.39
N VAL A 62 1.67 -6.07 -11.82
CA VAL A 62 0.93 -5.13 -10.98
C VAL A 62 0.80 -5.68 -9.56
N GLU A 63 1.46 -5.01 -8.62
CA GLU A 63 1.30 -5.28 -7.19
C GLU A 63 -0.04 -4.78 -6.70
N HIS A 64 -0.70 -5.60 -5.89
CA HIS A 64 -1.94 -5.26 -5.20
C HIS A 64 -1.69 -5.19 -3.70
N TYR A 65 -1.71 -3.96 -3.20
CA TYR A 65 -1.68 -3.66 -1.77
C TYR A 65 -3.09 -3.33 -1.30
N THR A 66 -3.47 -3.80 -0.11
CA THR A 66 -4.71 -3.37 0.54
C THR A 66 -4.61 -1.87 0.83
N TRP A 67 -5.57 -1.06 0.37
CA TRP A 67 -5.60 0.38 0.61
C TRP A 67 -5.98 0.66 2.06
N VAL A 68 -4.98 1.00 2.88
CA VAL A 68 -5.13 1.09 4.35
C VAL A 68 -6.19 2.12 4.76
N SER A 69 -6.32 3.23 4.02
CA SER A 69 -7.31 4.26 4.32
C SER A 69 -8.75 3.75 4.28
N HIS A 70 -9.03 2.77 3.42
CA HIS A 70 -10.35 2.15 3.32
C HIS A 70 -10.75 1.42 4.62
N PHE A 71 -9.77 0.88 5.36
CA PHE A 71 -10.00 0.02 6.53
C PHE A 71 -9.77 0.74 7.87
N LEU A 72 -9.61 2.07 7.89
CA LEU A 72 -9.24 2.78 9.11
C LEU A 72 -10.25 2.60 10.24
N ASP A 73 -11.55 2.63 9.94
CA ASP A 73 -12.59 2.40 10.96
C ASP A 73 -12.47 1.01 11.60
N TRP A 74 -12.28 -0.02 10.78
CA TRP A 74 -12.06 -1.38 11.26
C TRP A 74 -10.77 -1.47 12.09
N ILE A 75 -9.67 -0.89 11.62
CA ILE A 75 -8.39 -0.89 12.36
C ILE A 75 -8.58 -0.21 13.72
N TYR A 76 -9.16 0.99 13.77
CA TYR A 76 -9.33 1.75 15.00
C TYR A 76 -10.25 1.06 16.00
N GLN A 77 -11.31 0.42 15.52
CA GLN A 77 -12.18 -0.42 16.35
C GLN A 77 -11.39 -1.55 17.05
N HIS A 78 -10.44 -2.18 16.37
CA HIS A 78 -9.70 -3.33 16.90
C HIS A 78 -8.49 -2.95 17.76
N ILE A 79 -7.88 -1.78 17.53
CA ILE A 79 -6.77 -1.27 18.35
C ILE A 79 -7.24 -0.38 19.51
N GLY A 80 -8.56 -0.32 19.77
CA GLY A 80 -9.14 0.41 20.91
C GLY A 80 -9.04 1.93 20.80
N LYS A 81 -9.03 2.48 19.58
CA LYS A 81 -8.99 3.93 19.32
C LYS A 81 -10.32 4.42 18.77
N ARG A 82 -10.65 5.68 19.04
CA ARG A 82 -11.89 6.32 18.61
C ARG A 82 -11.90 6.50 17.09
N LYS A 83 -13.11 6.54 16.49
CA LYS A 83 -13.32 6.69 15.04
C LYS A 83 -12.56 7.89 14.48
N ILE A 84 -12.17 7.79 13.21
CA ILE A 84 -11.29 8.79 12.58
C ILE A 84 -11.90 10.19 12.54
N GLU A 85 -13.23 10.25 12.45
CA GLU A 85 -14.04 11.47 12.51
C GLU A 85 -13.84 12.23 13.82
N GLU A 86 -13.55 11.54 14.94
CA GLU A 86 -13.25 12.16 16.24
C GLU A 86 -11.76 12.55 16.39
N VAL A 87 -10.88 11.93 15.62
CA VAL A 87 -9.42 12.17 15.69
C VAL A 87 -9.02 13.39 14.85
N PHE A 88 -9.64 13.60 13.69
CA PHE A 88 -9.39 14.76 12.83
C PHE A 88 -10.30 15.98 13.12
N SER A 89 -11.37 15.81 13.91
CA SER A 89 -12.17 16.93 14.43
C SER A 89 -11.63 17.48 15.76
N ALA A 90 -10.79 16.71 16.46
CA ALA A 90 -10.04 17.22 17.60
C ALA A 90 -8.96 18.19 17.10
N PRO A 91 -8.78 19.38 17.72
CA PRO A 91 -7.72 20.28 17.34
C PRO A 91 -6.38 19.56 17.49
N MET A 92 -5.59 19.52 16.41
CA MET A 92 -4.21 19.04 16.47
C MET A 92 -3.48 19.88 17.53
N ARG A 93 -3.06 19.23 18.61
CA ARG A 93 -2.14 19.80 19.59
C ARG A 93 -0.73 19.83 19.05
#